data_AF-A0A831P1L1-F1
#
_entry.id   AF-A0A831P1L1-F1
#
_cell.length_a   1.000
_cell.length_b   1.000
_cell.length_c   1.000
_cell.angle_alpha   90.00
_cell.angle_beta   90.00
_cell.angle_gamma   90.00
#
_symmetry.space_group_name_H-M   'P 1'
#
loop_
_entity.id
_entity.type
_entity.pdbx_description
1 polymer ?
#
loop_
_entity_poly.entity_id
_entity_poly.type
_entity_poly.pdbx_seq_one_letter_code
_entity_poly.pdbx_strand_id
1 'polypeptide(L)'
;PEIDFELCDGCSLCVSACPGIAIFVVDLTYSDKSAILKLPHEFAPLPKKGEKARLLNRKGEIVGEGEVVRAIKFKDKTSVVWVTAPRELAMEVRAIAPPAYEEENELRGLVEGG
;
A
#
# COMPACT_ATOMS: atom_id res chain seq x y z
N PRO A 1 9.31 -8.51 -15.66
CA PRO A 1 8.53 -7.70 -16.63
C PRO A 1 9.40 -6.57 -17.17
N GLU A 2 9.18 -6.22 -18.43
CA GLU A 2 9.71 -5.02 -19.08
C GLU A 2 8.55 -4.02 -19.19
N ILE A 3 8.79 -2.74 -18.90
CA ILE A 3 7.75 -1.71 -18.84
C ILE A 3 8.14 -0.60 -19.81
N ASP A 4 7.22 -0.26 -20.71
CA ASP A 4 7.26 1.00 -21.45
C ASP A 4 6.58 2.08 -20.61
N PHE A 5 7.36 3.04 -20.13
CA PHE A 5 6.85 4.11 -19.26
C PHE A 5 6.01 5.15 -20.00
N GLU A 6 6.12 5.25 -21.33
CA GLU A 6 5.28 6.15 -22.14
C GLU A 6 3.86 5.60 -22.28
N LEU A 7 3.69 4.27 -22.20
CA LEU A 7 2.39 3.59 -22.28
C LEU A 7 1.79 3.25 -20.91
N CYS A 8 2.59 3.30 -19.85
CA CYS A 8 2.15 2.93 -18.51
C CYS A 8 1.21 3.99 -17.91
N ASP A 9 -0.04 3.63 -17.68
CA ASP A 9 -1.06 4.48 -17.04
C ASP A 9 -1.15 4.30 -15.51
N GLY A 10 -0.31 3.42 -14.95
CA GLY A 10 -0.32 3.10 -13.52
C GLY A 10 -1.56 2.33 -13.04
N CYS A 11 -2.25 1.56 -13.91
CA CYS A 11 -3.47 0.81 -13.57
C CYS A 11 -3.34 -0.24 -12.44
N SER A 12 -2.11 -0.62 -12.07
CA SER A 12 -1.79 -1.59 -11.00
C SER A 12 -2.17 -3.05 -11.28
N LEU A 13 -2.50 -3.41 -12.53
CA LEU A 13 -2.73 -4.81 -12.91
C LEU A 13 -1.46 -5.66 -12.81
N CYS A 14 -0.30 -5.07 -13.11
CA CYS A 14 1.00 -5.73 -12.94
C CYS A 14 1.33 -5.99 -11.46
N VAL A 15 0.91 -5.08 -10.56
CA VAL A 15 1.10 -5.20 -9.11
C VAL A 15 0.29 -6.39 -8.57
N SER A 16 -1.00 -6.46 -8.89
CA SER A 16 -1.85 -7.55 -8.40
C SER A 16 -1.50 -8.92 -8.99
N ALA A 17 -0.89 -8.94 -10.19
CA ALA A 17 -0.46 -10.18 -10.83
C ALA A 17 0.90 -10.71 -10.34
N CYS A 18 1.68 -9.91 -9.60
CA CYS A 18 3.03 -10.30 -9.20
C CYS A 18 3.00 -11.20 -7.95
N PRO A 19 3.29 -12.51 -8.05
CA PRO A 19 3.29 -13.40 -6.89
C PRO A 19 4.41 -13.09 -5.90
N GLY A 20 5.49 -12.45 -6.37
CA GLY A 20 6.64 -12.08 -5.55
C GLY A 20 6.55 -10.66 -4.97
N ILE A 21 5.41 -9.98 -5.08
CA ILE A 21 5.17 -8.62 -4.56
C ILE A 21 6.29 -7.62 -4.90
N ALA A 22 6.93 -7.80 -6.05
CA ALA A 22 8.15 -7.10 -6.44
C ALA A 22 7.91 -5.75 -7.13
N ILE A 23 6.66 -5.46 -7.49
CA ILE A 23 6.27 -4.32 -8.31
C ILE A 23 5.25 -3.49 -7.55
N PHE A 24 5.38 -2.17 -7.61
CA PHE A 24 4.43 -1.20 -7.07
C PHE A 24 4.46 0.05 -7.97
N VAL A 25 3.45 0.90 -7.85
CA VAL A 25 3.37 2.15 -8.63
C VAL A 25 3.71 3.34 -7.73
N VAL A 26 4.53 4.25 -8.27
CA VAL A 26 4.79 5.58 -7.70
C VAL A 26 4.22 6.61 -8.67
N ASP A 27 3.13 7.25 -8.27
CA ASP A 27 2.49 8.31 -9.05
C ASP A 27 2.85 9.67 -8.47
N LEU A 28 3.78 10.35 -9.15
CA LEU A 28 4.26 11.70 -8.80
C LEU A 28 3.43 12.81 -9.47
N THR A 29 2.39 12.48 -10.23
CA THR A 29 1.54 13.46 -10.92
C THR A 29 0.40 13.97 -10.04
N TYR A 30 0.21 13.35 -8.87
CA TYR A 30 -0.88 13.67 -7.95
C TYR A 30 -0.84 15.12 -7.44
N SER A 31 0.33 15.62 -7.01
CA SER A 31 0.55 17.01 -6.59
C SER A 31 2.03 17.34 -6.39
N ASP A 32 2.35 18.62 -6.21
CA ASP A 32 3.72 19.07 -5.90
C ASP A 32 4.23 18.60 -4.53
N LYS A 33 3.34 18.29 -3.59
CA LYS A 33 3.71 17.96 -2.20
C LYS A 33 3.52 16.48 -1.84
N SER A 34 2.70 15.77 -2.60
CA SER A 34 2.31 14.40 -2.28
C SER A 34 2.27 13.52 -3.52
N ALA A 35 2.66 12.27 -3.34
CA ALA A 35 2.56 11.20 -4.32
C ALA A 35 1.45 10.21 -3.93
N ILE A 36 1.00 9.40 -4.89
CA ILE A 36 0.21 8.20 -4.63
C ILE A 36 1.08 6.97 -4.83
N LEU A 37 1.11 6.11 -3.83
CA LEU A 37 1.75 4.79 -3.89
C LEU A 37 0.69 3.73 -4.01
N LYS A 38 0.82 2.82 -4.97
CA LYS A 38 -0.09 1.67 -5.16
C LYS A 38 0.69 0.41 -4.85
N LEU A 39 0.55 -0.03 -3.60
CA LEU A 39 1.39 -1.06 -2.98
C LEU A 39 0.66 -2.41 -2.97
N PRO A 40 1.36 -3.53 -3.24
CA PRO A 40 0.82 -4.86 -3.00
C PRO A 40 0.52 -5.04 -1.51
N HIS A 41 -0.54 -5.76 -1.21
CA HIS A 41 -1.07 -5.87 0.12
C HIS A 41 -1.69 -7.24 0.40
N GLU A 42 -1.14 -7.94 1.39
CA GLU A 42 -1.49 -9.34 1.73
C GLU A 42 -2.16 -9.51 3.09
N PHE A 43 -2.31 -8.44 3.87
CA PHE A 43 -2.87 -8.52 5.22
C PHE A 43 -4.38 -8.20 5.23
N ALA A 44 -5.09 -8.78 6.19
CA ALA A 44 -6.51 -8.57 6.43
C ALA A 44 -6.74 -8.04 7.86
N PRO A 45 -7.78 -7.21 8.10
CA PRO A 45 -8.73 -6.67 7.12
C PRO A 45 -8.10 -5.62 6.18
N LEU A 46 -8.69 -5.39 5.01
CA LEU A 46 -8.21 -4.29 4.14
C LEU A 46 -8.57 -2.94 4.76
N PRO A 47 -7.65 -1.95 4.72
CA PRO A 47 -7.93 -0.64 5.27
C PRO A 47 -9.00 0.09 4.45
N LYS A 48 -9.70 1.02 5.10
CA LYS A 48 -10.81 1.77 4.50
C LYS A 48 -10.30 3.05 3.87
N LYS A 49 -11.02 3.55 2.86
CA LYS A 49 -10.73 4.86 2.28
C LYS A 49 -10.85 5.95 3.37
N GLY A 50 -9.89 6.87 3.41
CA GLY A 50 -9.80 7.94 4.40
C GLY A 50 -9.06 7.55 5.69
N GLU A 51 -8.70 6.28 5.85
CA GLU A 51 -7.95 5.83 7.01
C GLU A 51 -6.50 6.32 6.95
N LYS A 52 -5.98 6.83 8.08
CA LYS A 52 -4.56 7.15 8.21
C LYS A 52 -3.75 5.86 8.34
N ALA A 53 -2.64 5.76 7.64
CA ALA A 53 -1.73 4.63 7.74
C ALA A 53 -0.30 5.10 7.96
N ARG A 54 0.43 4.37 8.81
CA ARG A 54 1.88 4.55 8.94
C ARG A 54 2.55 4.04 7.68
N LEU A 55 3.46 4.82 7.10
CA LEU A 55 4.23 4.45 5.93
C LEU A 55 5.54 3.79 6.38
N LEU A 56 5.82 2.60 5.83
CA LEU A 56 6.96 1.79 6.23
C LEU A 56 8.00 1.70 5.12
N ASN A 57 9.29 1.75 5.47
CA ASN A 57 10.38 1.49 4.53
C ASN A 57 10.69 -0.02 4.40
N ARG A 58 11.76 -0.36 3.67
CA ARG A 58 12.21 -1.75 3.43
C ARG A 58 12.58 -2.53 4.70
N LYS A 59 12.93 -1.83 5.78
CA LYS A 59 13.26 -2.44 7.07
C LYS A 59 12.03 -2.59 7.97
N GLY A 60 10.87 -2.09 7.53
CA GLY A 60 9.67 -2.01 8.36
C GLY A 60 9.68 -0.82 9.33
N GLU A 61 10.61 0.11 9.19
CA GLU A 61 10.65 1.31 10.03
C GLU A 61 9.60 2.32 9.53
N ILE A 62 8.97 3.02 10.47
CA ILE A 62 8.03 4.11 10.16
C ILE A 62 8.82 5.30 9.63
N VAL A 63 8.50 5.73 8.42
CA VAL A 63 9.15 6.88 7.77
C VAL A 63 8.21 8.06 7.56
N GLY A 64 6.90 7.86 7.76
CA GLY A 64 5.92 8.93 7.66
C GLY A 64 4.49 8.43 7.86
N GLU A 65 3.55 9.31 7.54
CA GLU A 65 2.11 9.03 7.56
C GLU A 65 1.50 9.33 6.20
N GLY A 66 0.44 8.59 5.87
CA GLY A 66 -0.34 8.76 4.67
C GLY A 66 -1.81 8.46 4.91
N GLU A 67 -2.63 8.68 3.90
CA GLU A 67 -4.06 8.39 3.90
C GLU A 67 -4.39 7.38 2.80
N VAL A 68 -5.19 6.38 3.15
CA VAL A 68 -5.67 5.37 2.21
C VAL A 68 -6.67 6.01 1.26
N VAL A 69 -6.29 6.08 -0.02
CA VAL A 69 -7.15 6.61 -1.09
C VAL A 69 -8.10 5.54 -1.61
N ARG A 70 -7.63 4.29 -1.68
CA ARG A 70 -8.38 3.16 -2.20
C ARG A 70 -7.74 1.85 -1.78
N ALA A 71 -8.54 0.85 -1.40
CA ALA A 71 -8.10 -0.54 -1.31
C ALA A 71 -8.87 -1.36 -2.35
N ILE A 72 -8.15 -2.14 -3.16
CA ILE A 72 -8.73 -2.98 -4.22
C ILE A 72 -8.44 -4.43 -3.88
N LYS A 73 -9.50 -5.21 -3.63
CA LYS A 73 -9.43 -6.66 -3.49
C LYS A 73 -9.58 -7.31 -4.86
N PHE A 74 -8.65 -8.17 -5.22
CA PHE A 74 -8.76 -9.01 -6.41
C PHE A 74 -9.13 -10.44 -6.01
N LYS A 75 -9.91 -11.12 -6.85
CA LYS A 75 -10.20 -12.54 -6.65
C LYS A 75 -8.95 -13.34 -6.99
N ASP A 76 -8.51 -14.19 -6.06
CA ASP A 76 -7.35 -15.10 -6.20
C ASP A 76 -6.00 -14.41 -6.49
N LYS A 77 -5.86 -13.15 -6.09
CA LYS A 77 -4.65 -12.32 -6.33
C LYS A 77 -4.39 -11.35 -5.18
N THR A 78 -3.17 -10.83 -5.13
CA THR A 78 -2.73 -9.78 -4.20
C THR A 78 -3.64 -8.56 -4.26
N SER A 79 -4.07 -8.06 -3.09
CA SER A 79 -4.80 -6.80 -3.01
C SER A 79 -3.85 -5.62 -3.26
N VAL A 80 -4.38 -4.50 -3.73
CA VAL A 80 -3.58 -3.29 -3.97
C VAL A 80 -4.15 -2.15 -3.14
N VAL A 81 -3.32 -1.56 -2.28
CA VAL A 81 -3.69 -0.39 -1.49
C VAL A 81 -3.00 0.85 -2.04
N TRP A 82 -3.80 1.88 -2.26
CA TRP A 82 -3.40 3.18 -2.73
C TRP A 82 -3.32 4.10 -1.53
N VAL A 83 -2.16 4.68 -1.29
CA VAL A 83 -1.91 5.55 -0.13
C VAL A 83 -1.22 6.83 -0.57
N THR A 84 -1.56 7.95 0.05
CA THR A 84 -0.78 9.18 -0.11
C THR A 84 0.56 9.06 0.61
N ALA A 85 1.58 9.73 0.10
CA ALA A 85 2.85 9.90 0.80
C ALA A 85 3.42 11.29 0.52
N PRO A 86 4.18 11.90 1.45
CA PRO A 86 5.02 13.04 1.12
C PRO A 86 5.90 12.72 -0.10
N ARG A 87 6.00 13.66 -1.04
CA ARG A 87 6.65 13.43 -2.34
C ARG A 87 8.10 12.98 -2.18
N GLU A 88 8.79 13.51 -1.19
CA GLU A 88 10.16 13.18 -0.82
C GLU A 88 10.34 11.74 -0.31
N LEU A 89 9.29 11.14 0.25
CA LEU A 89 9.30 9.76 0.76
C LEU A 89 8.83 8.73 -0.27
N ALA A 90 8.36 9.16 -1.44
CA ALA A 90 7.72 8.30 -2.44
C ALA A 90 8.60 7.12 -2.89
N MET A 91 9.93 7.31 -2.91
CA MET A 91 10.89 6.27 -3.28
C MET A 91 11.36 5.42 -2.10
N GLU A 92 11.07 5.80 -0.86
CA GLU A 92 11.46 5.09 0.36
C GLU A 92 10.39 4.11 0.85
N VAL A 93 9.12 4.51 0.78
CA VAL A 93 7.98 3.74 1.29
C VAL A 93 7.78 2.45 0.48
N ARG A 94 7.55 1.33 1.18
CA ARG A 94 7.34 0.00 0.59
C ARG A 94 6.17 -0.77 1.17
N ALA A 95 5.66 -0.38 2.33
CA ALA A 95 4.49 -0.99 2.94
C ALA A 95 3.72 0.05 3.77
N ILE A 96 2.54 -0.35 4.24
CA ILE A 96 1.74 0.43 5.17
C ILE A 96 1.38 -0.40 6.40
N ALA A 97 1.22 0.27 7.54
CA ALA A 97 0.60 -0.27 8.74
C ALA A 97 -0.62 0.59 9.12
N PRO A 98 -1.82 0.25 8.61
CA PRO A 98 -3.08 0.85 9.04
C PRO A 98 -3.47 0.42 10.48
N PRO A 99 -4.09 1.33 11.26
CA PRO A 99 -4.68 1.03 12.56
C PRO A 99 -5.69 -0.12 12.55
N ALA A 100 -6.40 -0.35 11.44
CA ALA A 100 -7.33 -1.46 11.30
C ALA A 100 -6.73 -2.83 11.65
N TYR A 101 -5.40 -3.03 11.57
CA TYR A 101 -4.78 -4.29 12.02
C TYR A 101 -4.71 -4.45 13.52
N GLU A 102 -4.71 -3.34 14.26
CA GLU A 102 -4.67 -3.36 15.72
C GLU A 102 -6.09 -3.39 16.28
N GLU A 103 -7.00 -2.65 15.63
CA GLU A 103 -8.35 -2.38 16.13
C GLU A 103 -9.40 -3.38 15.62
N GLU A 104 -9.25 -3.87 14.38
CA GLU A 104 -10.27 -4.68 13.69
C GLU A 104 -9.79 -6.10 13.35
N ASN A 105 -8.54 -6.46 13.67
CA ASN A 105 -8.01 -7.79 13.34
C ASN A 105 -8.39 -8.84 14.39
N GLU A 106 -9.39 -9.66 14.06
CA GLU A 106 -9.91 -10.74 14.90
C GLU A 106 -8.82 -11.74 15.35
N LEU A 107 -7.73 -11.89 14.58
CA LEU A 107 -6.63 -12.78 14.95
C LEU A 107 -5.80 -12.25 16.12
N ARG A 108 -5.76 -10.92 16.36
CA ARG A 108 -5.03 -10.35 17.52
C ARG A 108 -5.69 -10.72 18.85
N GLY A 109 -7.02 -10.72 18.90
CA GLY A 109 -7.78 -11.14 20.08
C GLY A 109 -7.53 -12.61 20.49
N LEU A 110 -7.05 -13.45 19.56
CA LEU A 110 -6.69 -14.84 19.86
C LEU A 110 -5.34 -14.98 20.56
N VAL A 111 -4.44 -13.99 20.45
CA VAL A 111 -3.10 -14.03 21.05
C VAL A 111 -3.11 -13.47 22.48
N GLU A 112 -4.02 -12.55 22.78
CA GLU A 112 -4.18 -11.94 24.11
C GLU A 112 -5.02 -12.80 25.08
N GLY A 113 -5.58 -13.92 24.59
CA GLY A 113 -6.38 -14.87 25.36
C GLY A 113 -5.68 -16.19 25.73
N GLY A 114 -4.34 -16.26 25.64
CA GLY A 114 -3.52 -17.44 25.96
C GLY A 114 -2.63 -17.25 27.17
#